data_AF-A0A1Y5TR88-F1
#
_entry.id   AF-A0A1Y5TR88-F1
#
_cell.length_a   1.000
_cell.length_b   1.000
_cell.length_c   1.000
_cell.angle_alpha   90.00
_cell.angle_beta   90.00
_cell.angle_gamma   90.00
#
_symmetry.space_group_name_H-M   'P 1'
#
loop_
_entity.id
_entity.type
_entity.pdbx_description
1 polymer ?
#
loop_
_entity_poly.entity_id
_entity_poly.type
_entity_poly.pdbx_seq_one_letter_code
_entity_poly.pdbx_strand_id
1 'polypeptide(L)'
;MIGGGNSAWRAVVHLASHVRKVRMFVCGPALAQPVIGFDRCGSLRLSHPVIRIGIGRRSGMNGKFIVVDPEKDFGILKALSSPTRVNILKLLRTSGPTNVNVIAERLGLPQSSVSTNVRLLEEAGLVETESRNARRGTQKLCRAIYDELIVVFRDEQEATGDDVIDVAMPVGLYSHCEVRAPCGLCSPEGVVGLLDVPSSFLEPDRMKAALLWFTNGFVEYQFPNNAKLVGSELDAVEVSMELSSEVPGTSPDWPSDISVSINGCPLGAWTSPGDYGDKRGLYTPRWWALRGSQYGMLKTWSVTRMGSFVDGLRISDVTLADLDLTQHRSIRLRIEVKEEARHPGGVNIFGRGFGNYDQNILLRLRRSA
;
A
#
# COMPACT_ATOMS: atom_id res chain seq x y z
N MET A 1 51.97 -4.21 42.26
CA MET A 1 51.62 -3.58 43.55
C MET A 1 50.17 -3.11 43.42
N ILE A 2 49.22 -3.88 43.96
CA ILE A 2 48.53 -3.61 45.25
C ILE A 2 47.80 -2.27 45.15
N GLY A 3 46.47 -2.23 44.96
CA GLY A 3 45.45 -2.43 46.02
C GLY A 3 45.11 -1.05 46.61
N GLY A 4 43.89 -0.63 46.95
CA GLY A 4 42.59 -1.26 47.21
C GLY A 4 41.80 -0.27 48.10
N GLY A 5 40.49 -0.52 48.29
CA GLY A 5 39.63 0.08 49.34
C GLY A 5 38.84 1.32 48.88
N ASN A 6 37.55 1.52 49.15
CA ASN A 6 36.57 0.96 50.09
C ASN A 6 35.17 1.09 49.42
N SER A 7 34.20 0.17 49.38
CA SER A 7 33.46 -0.63 50.38
C SER A 7 32.54 0.14 51.34
N ALA A 8 31.30 -0.38 51.45
CA ALA A 8 30.18 -0.09 52.37
C ALA A 8 29.21 1.04 51.90
N TRP A 9 27.91 0.81 51.72
CA TRP A 9 26.96 0.22 52.69
C TRP A 9 25.81 -0.60 52.05
N ARG A 10 25.30 -1.55 52.86
CA ARG A 10 24.28 -2.59 52.61
C ARG A 10 22.88 -2.20 53.17
N ALA A 11 21.88 -2.97 52.72
CA ALA A 11 20.59 -3.36 53.35
C ALA A 11 19.41 -2.36 53.24
N VAL A 12 18.20 -2.65 52.70
CA VAL A 12 17.21 -3.77 52.78
C VAL A 12 16.19 -3.61 53.94
N VAL A 13 14.93 -3.33 53.54
CA VAL A 13 13.62 -3.80 54.08
C VAL A 13 12.75 -2.93 55.03
N HIS A 14 11.49 -2.75 54.60
CA HIS A 14 10.18 -2.88 55.28
C HIS A 14 9.18 -1.69 55.36
N LEU A 15 7.97 -2.02 54.87
CA LEU A 15 6.62 -1.78 55.41
C LEU A 15 5.74 -0.64 54.86
N ALA A 16 4.52 -1.05 54.49
CA ALA A 16 3.40 -0.27 53.97
C ALA A 16 2.48 0.24 55.09
N SER A 17 1.83 1.39 54.90
CA SER A 17 0.41 1.60 55.28
C SER A 17 -0.16 2.97 54.85
N HIS A 18 -1.20 2.90 54.00
CA HIS A 18 -2.47 3.65 54.02
C HIS A 18 -2.52 5.17 54.31
N VAL A 19 -2.80 5.97 53.27
CA VAL A 19 -3.81 7.06 53.31
C VAL A 19 -4.59 7.12 51.99
N ARG A 20 -5.92 7.21 52.08
CA ARG A 20 -6.92 7.27 50.99
C ARG A 20 -7.13 8.71 50.45
N LYS A 21 -7.69 8.78 49.22
CA LYS A 21 -8.32 9.92 48.50
C LYS A 21 -7.30 10.91 47.88
N VAL A 22 -7.29 11.23 46.59
CA VAL A 22 -8.38 11.59 45.64
C VAL A 22 -7.98 11.16 44.22
N ARG A 23 -8.91 10.57 43.45
CA ARG A 23 -8.69 10.17 42.05
C ARG A 23 -9.12 11.31 41.13
N MET A 24 -8.17 12.13 40.68
CA MET A 24 -8.34 12.96 39.48
C MET A 24 -7.74 12.20 38.29
N PHE A 25 -8.59 11.81 37.34
CA PHE A 25 -8.13 11.38 36.03
C PHE A 25 -7.77 12.64 35.23
N VAL A 26 -6.48 12.90 35.07
CA VAL A 26 -5.96 13.76 34.01
C VAL A 26 -5.18 12.84 33.07
N CYS A 27 -5.76 12.53 31.91
CA CYS A 27 -5.07 11.90 30.80
C CYS A 27 -4.01 12.88 30.27
N GLY A 28 -2.74 12.63 30.58
CA GLY A 28 -1.61 13.15 29.81
C GLY A 28 -1.34 12.25 28.59
N PRO A 29 -0.84 12.81 27.46
CA PRO A 29 -0.58 12.04 26.26
C PRO A 29 0.61 11.10 26.47
N ALA A 30 0.39 9.80 26.28
CA ALA A 30 1.45 8.82 26.15
C ALA A 30 2.24 9.12 24.86
N LEU A 31 3.48 9.55 25.02
CA LEU A 31 4.48 9.58 23.98
C LEU A 31 4.72 8.15 23.51
N ALA A 32 4.35 7.84 22.27
CA ALA A 32 4.75 6.60 21.61
C ALA A 32 6.26 6.65 21.38
N GLN A 33 7.00 5.78 22.07
CA GLN A 33 8.40 5.54 21.76
C GLN A 33 8.49 4.69 20.48
N PRO A 34 9.34 5.06 19.51
CA PRO A 34 9.69 4.15 18.41
C PRO A 34 10.55 3.02 18.96
N VAL A 35 10.13 1.77 18.72
CA VAL A 35 10.98 0.59 18.92
C VAL A 35 12.01 0.60 17.80
N ILE A 36 13.17 1.21 18.06
CA ILE A 36 14.34 1.17 17.19
C ILE A 36 15.11 -0.12 17.53
N GLY A 37 14.87 -1.17 16.77
CA GLY A 37 15.75 -2.35 16.76
C GLY A 37 16.92 -2.10 15.83
N PHE A 38 18.12 -1.93 16.40
CA PHE A 38 19.37 -1.93 15.63
C PHE A 38 19.83 -3.37 15.40
N ASP A 39 19.82 -3.83 14.16
CA ASP A 39 20.60 -5.01 13.75
C ASP A 39 21.93 -4.58 13.11
N ARG A 40 23.00 -5.30 13.48
CA ARG A 40 24.38 -5.06 13.05
C ARG A 40 24.60 -5.52 11.61
N CYS A 41 24.07 -4.80 10.63
CA CYS A 41 24.62 -4.71 9.28
C CYS A 41 23.99 -3.49 8.60
N GLY A 42 24.80 -2.51 8.25
CA GLY A 42 24.33 -1.21 7.76
C GLY A 42 23.69 -1.31 6.36
N SER A 43 22.37 -1.44 6.30
CA SER A 43 21.54 -0.95 5.20
C SER A 43 20.12 -0.70 5.72
N LEU A 44 19.71 0.56 5.80
CA LEU A 44 18.35 0.95 6.20
C LEU A 44 17.34 0.53 5.14
N ARG A 45 16.26 -0.14 5.56
CA ARG A 45 15.06 -0.37 4.75
C ARG A 45 14.19 0.89 4.79
N LEU A 46 13.68 1.31 3.64
CA LEU A 46 12.70 2.39 3.55
C LEU A 46 11.33 1.78 3.23
N SER A 47 10.57 1.45 4.27
CA SER A 47 9.12 1.44 4.16
C SER A 47 8.71 2.91 4.07
N HIS A 48 8.27 3.38 2.89
CA HIS A 48 7.81 4.76 2.72
C HIS A 48 6.81 5.13 3.82
N PRO A 49 7.12 6.09 4.70
CA PRO A 49 6.17 6.49 5.71
C PRO A 49 4.93 7.07 5.02
N VAL A 50 3.76 6.55 5.36
CA VAL A 50 2.48 7.09 4.90
C VAL A 50 1.80 7.76 6.08
N ILE A 51 1.58 9.07 6.00
CA ILE A 51 0.81 9.81 7.00
C ILE A 51 -0.60 10.00 6.47
N ARG A 52 -1.57 9.31 7.08
CA ARG A 52 -2.98 9.52 6.78
C ARG A 52 -3.56 10.59 7.71
N ILE A 53 -3.89 11.75 7.14
CA ILE A 53 -4.59 12.81 7.85
C ILE A 53 -6.08 12.62 7.62
N GLY A 54 -6.71 11.87 8.51
CA GLY A 54 -8.17 11.80 8.58
C GLY A 54 -8.72 13.10 9.13
N ILE A 55 -9.61 13.77 8.40
CA ILE A 55 -10.25 15.03 8.85
C ILE A 55 -11.28 14.73 9.99
N GLY A 56 -11.35 13.51 10.53
CA GLY A 56 -12.29 12.97 11.55
C GLY A 56 -13.22 11.85 11.03
N ARG A 57 -14.03 11.21 11.88
CA ARG A 57 -14.81 9.98 11.54
C ARG A 57 -16.28 10.24 11.20
N ARG A 58 -16.76 9.67 10.08
CA ARG A 58 -18.07 9.00 9.96
C ARG A 58 -17.96 7.80 9.03
N SER A 59 -18.63 6.71 9.42
CA SER A 59 -18.81 5.50 8.64
C SER A 59 -19.90 5.74 7.60
N GLY A 60 -19.63 5.35 6.35
CA GLY A 60 -20.61 5.33 5.26
C GLY A 60 -20.67 6.61 4.43
N MET A 61 -19.81 6.70 3.40
CA MET A 61 -20.08 7.28 2.06
C MET A 61 -18.77 7.25 1.25
N ASN A 62 -18.88 7.22 -0.09
CA ASN A 62 -17.80 7.31 -1.08
C ASN A 62 -16.91 8.54 -0.77
N GLY A 63 -15.85 8.36 0.03
CA GLY A 63 -15.00 9.46 0.47
C GLY A 63 -14.07 9.88 -0.65
N LYS A 64 -14.07 11.16 -1.03
CA LYS A 64 -13.09 11.71 -1.96
C LYS A 64 -11.77 11.89 -1.20
N PHE A 65 -10.68 11.29 -1.65
CA PHE A 65 -9.37 11.48 -1.02
C PHE A 65 -8.37 12.06 -2.02
N ILE A 66 -7.33 12.68 -1.49
CA ILE A 66 -6.19 13.18 -2.26
C ILE A 66 -4.90 12.59 -1.69
N VAL A 67 -4.03 12.14 -2.59
CA VAL A 67 -2.65 11.74 -2.25
C VAL A 67 -1.77 12.96 -2.46
N VAL A 68 -0.95 13.27 -1.46
CA VAL A 68 -0.12 14.48 -1.38
C VAL A 68 1.33 14.05 -1.25
N ASP A 69 2.14 14.50 -2.19
CA ASP A 69 3.59 14.35 -2.16
C ASP A 69 4.18 15.60 -1.47
N PRO A 70 4.87 15.48 -0.31
CA PRO A 70 5.29 16.64 0.47
C PRO A 70 6.27 17.56 -0.27
N GLU A 71 7.01 17.04 -1.25
CA GLU A 71 7.98 17.80 -2.03
C GLU A 71 7.31 18.57 -3.18
N LYS A 72 6.27 17.98 -3.79
CA LYS A 72 5.58 18.55 -4.95
C LYS A 72 4.35 19.39 -4.57
N ASP A 73 3.63 18.98 -3.53
CA ASP A 73 2.35 19.55 -3.11
C ASP A 73 2.48 20.44 -1.87
N PHE A 74 3.59 21.18 -1.76
CA PHE A 74 3.89 22.03 -0.60
C PHE A 74 2.77 23.04 -0.28
N GLY A 75 2.06 23.53 -1.30
CA GLY A 75 0.92 24.44 -1.14
C GLY A 75 -0.21 23.86 -0.29
N ILE A 76 -0.48 22.56 -0.44
CA ILE A 76 -1.52 21.83 0.32
C ILE A 76 -1.08 21.67 1.78
N LEU A 77 0.17 21.29 2.02
CA LEU A 77 0.72 21.16 3.37
C LEU A 77 0.76 22.49 4.11
N LYS A 78 1.15 23.57 3.41
CA LYS A 78 1.12 24.93 3.95
C LYS A 78 -0.30 25.39 4.27
N ALA A 79 -1.30 24.98 3.49
CA ALA A 79 -2.69 25.24 3.81
C ALA A 79 -3.17 24.46 5.06
N LEU A 80 -2.60 23.28 5.35
CA LEU A 80 -2.95 22.51 6.55
C LEU A 80 -2.18 22.92 7.82
N SER A 81 -1.12 23.71 7.71
CA SER A 81 -0.30 24.11 8.85
C SER A 81 -0.97 25.08 9.84
N SER A 82 -2.20 25.53 9.56
CA SER A 82 -2.99 26.36 10.49
C SER A 82 -4.10 25.55 11.17
N PRO A 83 -4.15 25.56 12.52
CA PRO A 83 -5.24 24.95 13.27
C PRO A 83 -6.63 25.48 12.86
N THR A 84 -6.72 26.79 12.53
CA THR A 84 -7.96 27.41 12.07
C THR A 84 -8.45 26.80 10.76
N ARG A 85 -7.56 26.58 9.79
CA ARG A 85 -7.90 25.99 8.49
C ARG A 85 -8.31 24.52 8.64
N VAL A 86 -7.61 23.77 9.48
CA VAL A 86 -7.99 22.38 9.83
C VAL A 86 -9.37 22.34 10.49
N ASN A 87 -9.69 23.29 11.37
CA ASN A 87 -11.02 23.37 12.01
C ASN A 87 -12.13 23.75 11.03
N ILE A 88 -11.85 24.62 10.05
CA ILE A 88 -12.79 24.94 8.96
C ILE A 88 -13.09 23.67 8.15
N LEU A 89 -12.07 22.91 7.72
CA LEU A 89 -12.26 21.66 6.97
C LEU A 89 -13.07 20.63 7.76
N LYS A 90 -12.77 20.45 9.05
CA LYS A 90 -13.54 19.58 9.97
C LYS A 90 -15.01 20.00 10.04
N LEU A 91 -15.27 21.30 10.15
CA LEU A 91 -16.63 21.84 10.24
C LEU A 91 -17.41 21.62 8.94
N LEU A 92 -16.80 21.94 7.79
CA LEU A 92 -17.40 21.76 6.46
C LEU A 92 -17.73 20.31 6.18
N ARG A 93 -16.87 19.37 6.60
CA ARG A 93 -17.16 17.95 6.43
C ARG A 93 -18.26 17.46 7.36
N THR A 94 -18.29 17.94 8.61
CA THR A 94 -19.29 17.48 9.60
C THR A 94 -20.68 18.09 9.35
N SER A 95 -20.74 19.31 8.82
CA SER A 95 -21.97 20.08 8.64
C SER A 95 -22.46 20.15 7.19
N GLY A 96 -21.64 19.70 6.23
CA GLY A 96 -21.88 19.88 4.81
C GLY A 96 -21.58 21.30 4.32
N PRO A 97 -21.91 21.62 3.04
CA PRO A 97 -21.68 22.93 2.46
C PRO A 97 -22.32 24.04 3.31
N THR A 98 -21.51 25.01 3.74
CA THR A 98 -21.91 26.01 4.75
C THR A 98 -21.43 27.41 4.36
N ASN A 99 -22.19 28.45 4.74
CA ASN A 99 -21.83 29.85 4.51
C ASN A 99 -20.70 30.32 5.45
N VAL A 100 -19.78 31.14 4.94
CA VAL A 100 -18.71 31.82 5.70
C VAL A 100 -19.18 32.43 7.03
N ASN A 101 -20.37 33.05 7.07
CA ASN A 101 -20.91 33.66 8.31
C ASN A 101 -21.19 32.61 9.38
N VAL A 102 -21.72 31.45 8.99
CA VAL A 102 -22.00 30.34 9.91
C VAL A 102 -20.69 29.70 10.38
N ILE A 103 -19.67 29.65 9.51
CA ILE A 103 -18.33 29.18 9.89
C ILE A 103 -17.72 30.13 10.93
N ALA A 104 -17.83 31.45 10.72
CA ALA A 104 -17.36 32.47 11.65
C ALA A 104 -18.03 32.36 13.03
N GLU A 105 -19.35 32.22 13.05
CA GLU A 105 -20.12 32.04 14.28
C GLU A 105 -19.71 30.75 15.03
N ARG A 106 -19.65 29.62 14.33
CA ARG A 106 -19.34 28.32 14.95
C ARG A 106 -17.91 28.20 15.47
N LEU A 107 -16.97 28.88 14.83
CA LEU A 107 -15.57 28.90 15.26
C LEU A 107 -15.25 30.05 16.21
N GLY A 108 -16.19 30.97 16.45
CA GLY A 108 -15.97 32.16 17.29
C GLY A 108 -14.91 33.10 16.71
N LEU A 109 -14.81 33.20 15.38
CA LEU A 109 -13.78 33.97 14.68
C LEU A 109 -14.37 35.14 13.88
N PRO A 110 -13.63 36.25 13.70
CA PRO A 110 -14.07 37.33 12.82
C PRO A 110 -14.32 36.85 11.39
N GLN A 111 -15.39 37.32 10.75
CA GLN A 111 -15.76 36.94 9.38
C GLN A 111 -14.64 37.22 8.36
N SER A 112 -13.92 38.33 8.53
CA SER A 112 -12.75 38.67 7.69
C SER A 112 -11.65 37.62 7.81
N SER A 113 -11.39 37.11 9.02
CA SER A 113 -10.39 36.07 9.27
C SER A 113 -10.81 34.73 8.67
N VAL A 114 -12.08 34.35 8.77
CA VAL A 114 -12.59 33.14 8.12
C VAL A 114 -12.52 33.26 6.60
N SER A 115 -12.89 34.40 6.03
CA SER A 115 -12.85 34.64 4.59
C SER A 115 -11.44 34.46 4.02
N THR A 116 -10.41 35.00 4.70
CA THR A 116 -9.01 34.81 4.31
C THR A 116 -8.59 33.35 4.39
N ASN A 117 -8.97 32.64 5.46
CA ASN A 117 -8.62 31.22 5.60
C ASN A 117 -9.33 30.31 4.59
N VAL A 118 -10.58 30.60 4.26
CA VAL A 118 -11.33 29.91 3.21
C VAL A 118 -10.68 30.14 1.84
N ARG A 119 -10.27 31.38 1.54
CA ARG A 119 -9.56 31.69 0.30
C ARG A 119 -8.24 30.91 0.17
N LEU A 120 -7.45 30.85 1.24
CA LEU A 120 -6.19 30.08 1.24
C LEU A 120 -6.43 28.56 1.06
N LEU A 121 -7.53 28.04 1.61
CA LEU A 121 -7.94 26.65 1.40
C LEU A 121 -8.45 26.40 -0.02
N GLU A 122 -9.09 27.39 -0.64
CA GLU A 122 -9.55 27.37 -2.03
C GLU A 122 -8.38 27.43 -3.02
N GLU A 123 -7.40 28.31 -2.79
CA GLU A 123 -6.16 28.39 -3.56
C GLU A 123 -5.35 27.07 -3.50
N ALA A 124 -5.44 26.34 -2.38
CA ALA A 124 -4.84 25.01 -2.22
C ALA A 124 -5.71 23.85 -2.74
N GLY A 125 -6.88 24.13 -3.33
CA GLY A 125 -7.78 23.11 -3.88
C GLY A 125 -8.43 22.21 -2.82
N LEU A 126 -8.48 22.61 -1.55
CA LEU A 126 -9.10 21.83 -0.45
C LEU A 126 -10.56 22.22 -0.21
N VAL A 127 -10.94 23.44 -0.59
CA VAL A 127 -12.30 23.98 -0.47
C VAL A 127 -12.74 24.55 -1.80
N GLU A 128 -14.02 24.41 -2.13
CA GLU A 128 -14.64 25.07 -3.28
C GLU A 128 -15.69 26.06 -2.77
N THR A 129 -15.73 27.27 -3.35
CA THR A 129 -16.76 28.26 -3.03
C THR A 129 -17.70 28.53 -4.20
N GLU A 130 -19.01 28.57 -3.91
CA GLU A 130 -20.06 28.89 -4.88
C GLU A 130 -20.82 30.13 -4.41
N SER A 131 -20.97 31.14 -5.27
CA SER A 131 -21.78 32.33 -4.98
C SER A 131 -23.25 32.05 -5.27
N ARG A 132 -24.12 32.15 -4.27
CA ARG A 132 -25.58 32.00 -4.41
C ARG A 132 -26.32 33.26 -4.00
N ASN A 133 -27.43 33.55 -4.67
CA ASN A 133 -28.33 34.63 -4.27
C ASN A 133 -29.06 34.23 -2.97
N ALA A 134 -28.99 35.08 -1.94
CA ALA A 134 -29.69 34.93 -0.68
C ALA A 134 -30.81 35.97 -0.54
N ARG A 135 -31.69 35.81 0.46
CA ARG A 135 -32.78 36.77 0.76
C ARG A 135 -32.28 38.21 1.02
N ARG A 136 -31.02 38.39 1.38
CA ARG A 136 -30.33 39.69 1.47
C ARG A 136 -28.90 39.54 0.92
N GLY A 137 -28.69 39.91 -0.35
CA GLY A 137 -27.38 39.91 -1.00
C GLY A 137 -26.89 38.55 -1.51
N THR A 138 -25.63 38.49 -1.94
CA THR A 138 -24.97 37.27 -2.40
C THR A 138 -24.25 36.60 -1.23
N GLN A 139 -24.38 35.28 -1.10
CA GLN A 139 -23.66 34.48 -0.11
C GLN A 139 -22.66 33.54 -0.78
N LYS A 140 -21.50 33.34 -0.14
CA LYS A 140 -20.54 32.30 -0.55
C LYS A 140 -20.79 31.02 0.25
N LEU A 141 -21.16 29.96 -0.45
CA LEU A 141 -21.30 28.62 0.08
C LEU A 141 -19.99 27.87 -0.09
N CYS A 142 -19.40 27.40 1.01
CA CYS A 142 -18.12 26.70 0.99
C CYS A 142 -18.34 25.20 1.17
N ARG A 143 -17.66 24.35 0.38
CA ARG A 143 -17.63 22.89 0.59
C ARG A 143 -16.19 22.37 0.65
N ALA A 144 -15.93 21.36 1.47
CA ALA A 144 -14.68 20.61 1.39
C ALA A 144 -14.72 19.69 0.15
N ILE A 145 -13.61 19.61 -0.59
CA ILE A 145 -13.50 18.79 -1.80
C ILE A 145 -13.16 17.33 -1.45
N TYR A 146 -12.33 17.14 -0.42
CA TYR A 146 -11.82 15.84 0.01
C TYR A 146 -12.17 15.56 1.48
N ASP A 147 -12.44 14.30 1.78
CA ASP A 147 -12.73 13.75 3.10
C ASP A 147 -11.47 13.29 3.83
N GLU A 148 -10.45 12.90 3.07
CA GLU A 148 -9.17 12.39 3.55
C GLU A 148 -8.00 12.88 2.72
N LEU A 149 -6.84 13.02 3.39
CA LEU A 149 -5.59 13.43 2.79
C LEU A 149 -4.48 12.47 3.20
N ILE A 150 -3.80 11.89 2.22
CA ILE A 150 -2.76 10.88 2.42
C ILE A 150 -1.43 11.50 2.00
N VAL A 151 -0.56 11.81 2.96
CA VAL A 151 0.79 12.28 2.67
C VAL A 151 1.69 11.05 2.50
N VAL A 152 2.31 10.93 1.33
CA VAL A 152 3.23 9.84 1.01
C VAL A 152 4.61 10.46 0.85
N PHE A 153 5.53 10.08 1.74
CA PHE A 153 6.94 10.43 1.56
C PHE A 153 7.48 9.45 0.52
N ARG A 154 7.85 9.97 -0.64
CA ARG A 154 8.55 9.22 -1.67
C ARG A 154 10.02 9.53 -1.50
N ASP A 155 10.89 8.54 -1.52
CA ASP A 155 12.31 8.82 -1.56
C ASP A 155 12.65 9.35 -2.97
N GLU A 156 13.20 10.57 -3.07
CA GLU A 156 13.70 11.15 -4.35
C GLU A 156 14.77 10.26 -5.03
N GLN A 157 15.24 9.20 -4.35
CA GLN A 157 16.16 8.20 -4.90
C GLN A 157 15.51 7.21 -5.87
N GLU A 158 14.20 7.27 -6.09
CA GLU A 158 13.52 6.45 -7.10
C GLU A 158 12.63 7.30 -8.00
N ALA A 159 13.23 8.07 -8.91
CA ALA A 159 12.83 8.22 -10.31
C ALA A 159 13.24 9.59 -10.87
N THR A 160 14.46 9.68 -11.41
CA THR A 160 14.81 10.40 -12.67
C THR A 160 16.27 10.13 -13.07
N GLY A 161 16.78 8.94 -12.80
CA GLY A 161 18.01 8.46 -13.46
C GLY A 161 17.61 7.57 -14.63
N ASP A 162 18.36 7.61 -15.72
CA ASP A 162 18.24 6.60 -16.77
C ASP A 162 18.34 5.15 -16.19
N ASP A 163 18.78 4.98 -14.94
CA ASP A 163 19.18 3.75 -14.25
C ASP A 163 18.10 2.75 -13.86
N VAL A 164 16.84 2.99 -14.25
CA VAL A 164 15.73 2.10 -13.95
C VAL A 164 14.92 1.82 -15.20
N ILE A 165 14.72 0.53 -15.50
CA ILE A 165 13.86 0.08 -16.60
C ILE A 165 12.65 -0.64 -16.00
N ASP A 166 11.46 -0.07 -16.19
CA ASP A 166 10.19 -0.60 -15.69
C ASP A 166 9.35 -1.18 -16.84
N VAL A 167 8.80 -2.37 -16.63
CA VAL A 167 7.87 -3.03 -17.54
C VAL A 167 6.69 -3.59 -16.76
N ALA A 168 5.48 -3.16 -17.10
CA ALA A 168 4.25 -3.66 -16.51
C ALA A 168 3.60 -4.75 -17.40
N MET A 169 3.30 -5.90 -16.82
CA MET A 169 2.66 -7.05 -17.49
C MET A 169 1.26 -7.28 -16.94
N PRO A 170 0.18 -7.07 -17.72
CA PRO A 170 -1.18 -7.36 -17.28
C PRO A 170 -1.33 -8.82 -16.85
N VAL A 171 -2.11 -9.04 -15.79
CA VAL A 171 -2.23 -10.36 -15.15
C VAL A 171 -2.77 -11.44 -16.10
N GLY A 172 -3.57 -11.04 -17.09
CA GLY A 172 -4.08 -11.94 -18.14
C GLY A 172 -3.08 -12.31 -19.24
N LEU A 173 -1.90 -11.68 -19.32
CA LEU A 173 -0.90 -11.89 -20.39
C LEU A 173 0.15 -12.95 -20.05
N TYR A 174 -0.25 -14.05 -19.42
CA TYR A 174 0.65 -15.19 -19.23
C TYR A 174 0.92 -15.89 -20.57
N SER A 175 2.18 -16.30 -20.75
CA SER A 175 2.64 -17.10 -21.90
C SER A 175 2.37 -18.59 -21.70
N HIS A 176 2.36 -19.05 -20.45
CA HIS A 176 2.10 -20.44 -20.11
C HIS A 176 1.37 -20.54 -18.77
N CYS A 177 0.49 -21.52 -18.62
CA CYS A 177 -0.21 -21.78 -17.37
C CYS A 177 -0.62 -23.24 -17.28
N GLU A 178 -0.61 -23.78 -16.07
CA GLU A 178 -1.27 -25.02 -15.71
C GLU A 178 -1.95 -24.76 -14.37
N VAL A 179 -3.28 -24.64 -14.37
CA VAL A 179 -4.06 -24.28 -13.19
C VAL A 179 -5.08 -25.37 -12.91
N ARG A 180 -5.39 -25.62 -11.64
CA ARG A 180 -6.54 -26.45 -11.26
C ARG A 180 -7.59 -25.65 -10.50
N ALA A 181 -8.81 -26.17 -10.56
CA ALA A 181 -9.95 -25.63 -9.85
C ALA A 181 -9.84 -25.84 -8.32
N PRO A 182 -10.49 -25.00 -7.51
CA PRO A 182 -11.15 -23.74 -7.86
C PRO A 182 -10.26 -22.72 -8.59
N CYS A 183 -10.78 -22.05 -9.62
CA CYS A 183 -10.00 -21.11 -10.44
C CYS A 183 -10.88 -20.14 -11.23
N GLY A 184 -10.34 -18.99 -11.61
CA GLY A 184 -11.07 -18.08 -12.47
C GLY A 184 -10.33 -16.81 -12.85
N LEU A 185 -11.02 -16.00 -13.66
CA LEU A 185 -10.55 -14.75 -14.21
C LEU A 185 -11.67 -13.70 -14.12
N CYS A 186 -11.31 -12.48 -13.75
CA CYS A 186 -12.21 -11.33 -13.76
C CYS A 186 -11.55 -10.14 -14.43
N SER A 187 -12.30 -9.47 -15.28
CA SER A 187 -12.00 -8.13 -15.81
C SER A 187 -12.67 -7.07 -14.91
N PRO A 188 -12.36 -5.78 -15.08
CA PRO A 188 -13.10 -4.72 -14.40
C PRO A 188 -14.60 -4.72 -14.74
N GLU A 189 -15.00 -5.28 -15.88
CA GLU A 189 -16.38 -5.30 -16.38
C GLU A 189 -17.18 -6.55 -15.99
N GLY A 190 -16.51 -7.68 -15.73
CA GLY A 190 -17.19 -8.96 -15.49
C GLY A 190 -16.26 -10.16 -15.38
N VAL A 191 -16.84 -11.32 -15.10
CA VAL A 191 -16.16 -12.62 -15.16
C VAL A 191 -15.71 -12.90 -16.59
N VAL A 192 -14.50 -13.43 -16.75
CA VAL A 192 -13.96 -13.87 -18.04
C VAL A 192 -14.06 -15.40 -18.11
N GLY A 193 -14.79 -15.91 -19.11
CA GLY A 193 -15.02 -17.34 -19.28
C GLY A 193 -15.94 -17.94 -18.20
N LEU A 194 -15.72 -19.21 -17.88
CA LEU A 194 -16.46 -19.95 -16.85
C LEU A 194 -15.61 -20.12 -15.58
N LEU A 195 -16.25 -19.96 -14.42
CA LEU A 195 -15.61 -20.20 -13.12
C LEU A 195 -15.33 -21.68 -12.91
N ASP A 196 -14.22 -21.97 -12.24
CA ASP A 196 -13.74 -23.31 -11.88
C ASP A 196 -13.50 -24.23 -13.09
N VAL A 197 -13.26 -23.64 -14.25
CA VAL A 197 -12.93 -24.33 -15.50
C VAL A 197 -11.54 -23.87 -15.97
N PRO A 198 -10.49 -24.72 -15.85
CA PRO A 198 -9.14 -24.35 -16.25
C PRO A 198 -9.00 -23.90 -17.71
N SER A 199 -9.81 -24.46 -18.63
CA SER A 199 -9.77 -24.05 -20.04
C SER A 199 -10.18 -22.60 -20.26
N SER A 200 -10.88 -21.96 -19.31
CA SER A 200 -11.19 -20.51 -19.35
C SER A 200 -9.93 -19.64 -19.39
N PHE A 201 -8.78 -20.17 -18.93
CA PHE A 201 -7.47 -19.49 -19.02
C PHE A 201 -6.93 -19.43 -20.47
N LEU A 202 -7.60 -20.06 -21.43
CA LEU A 202 -7.24 -19.95 -22.85
C LEU A 202 -8.15 -18.99 -23.62
N GLU A 203 -9.18 -18.45 -22.98
CA GLU A 203 -10.14 -17.53 -23.62
C GLU A 203 -9.44 -16.24 -24.08
N PRO A 204 -9.71 -15.73 -25.29
CA PRO A 204 -9.11 -14.49 -25.79
C PRO A 204 -9.38 -13.28 -24.88
N ASP A 205 -10.54 -13.26 -24.22
CA ASP A 205 -10.91 -12.18 -23.29
C ASP A 205 -10.05 -12.15 -22.02
N ARG A 206 -9.21 -13.17 -21.76
CA ARG A 206 -8.23 -13.17 -20.67
C ARG A 206 -7.32 -11.94 -20.70
N MET A 207 -7.08 -11.35 -21.88
CA MET A 207 -6.27 -10.14 -22.05
C MET A 207 -6.81 -8.93 -21.26
N LYS A 208 -8.10 -8.95 -20.88
CA LYS A 208 -8.78 -7.93 -20.08
C LYS A 208 -8.77 -8.23 -18.58
N ALA A 209 -8.23 -9.38 -18.17
CA ALA A 209 -8.25 -9.79 -16.77
C ALA A 209 -7.47 -8.80 -15.90
N ALA A 210 -8.08 -8.44 -14.77
CA ALA A 210 -7.54 -7.63 -13.69
C ALA A 210 -7.49 -8.41 -12.37
N LEU A 211 -8.10 -9.58 -12.30
CA LEU A 211 -7.94 -10.55 -11.22
C LEU A 211 -7.88 -11.94 -11.85
N LEU A 212 -6.97 -12.78 -11.35
CA LEU A 212 -6.97 -14.21 -11.61
C LEU A 212 -6.73 -14.98 -10.33
N TRP A 213 -7.22 -16.21 -10.27
CA TRP A 213 -7.01 -17.07 -9.13
C TRP A 213 -7.02 -18.55 -9.48
N PHE A 214 -6.34 -19.34 -8.67
CA PHE A 214 -6.32 -20.80 -8.76
C PHE A 214 -5.82 -21.42 -7.45
N THR A 215 -6.24 -22.66 -7.17
CA THR A 215 -5.86 -23.36 -5.94
C THR A 215 -4.46 -23.98 -5.99
N ASN A 216 -4.06 -24.57 -7.12
CA ASN A 216 -2.69 -25.07 -7.33
C ASN A 216 -2.30 -25.02 -8.81
N GLY A 217 -1.00 -25.14 -9.05
CA GLY A 217 -0.39 -24.98 -10.37
C GLY A 217 0.34 -23.66 -10.51
N PHE A 218 0.44 -23.13 -11.72
CA PHE A 218 1.23 -21.93 -12.01
C PHE A 218 0.69 -21.09 -13.17
N VAL A 219 1.09 -19.82 -13.16
CA VAL A 219 1.07 -18.92 -14.31
C VAL A 219 2.47 -18.38 -14.56
N GLU A 220 2.86 -18.32 -15.84
CA GLU A 220 4.19 -17.86 -16.27
C GLU A 220 4.06 -16.71 -17.26
N TYR A 221 4.82 -15.65 -17.01
CA TYR A 221 4.86 -14.42 -17.78
C TYR A 221 6.21 -14.24 -18.44
N GLN A 222 6.21 -13.70 -19.65
CA GLN A 222 7.43 -13.46 -20.42
C GLN A 222 7.63 -11.96 -20.62
N PHE A 223 8.56 -11.38 -19.86
CA PHE A 223 8.94 -9.98 -19.98
C PHE A 223 10.04 -9.80 -21.03
N PRO A 224 10.07 -8.66 -21.75
CA PRO A 224 11.20 -8.31 -22.60
C PRO A 224 12.47 -8.18 -21.75
N ASN A 225 13.56 -8.77 -22.20
CA ASN A 225 14.84 -8.63 -21.52
C ASN A 225 15.57 -7.39 -22.02
N ASN A 226 15.24 -6.25 -21.43
CA ASN A 226 15.85 -4.97 -21.78
C ASN A 226 17.23 -4.77 -21.14
N ALA A 227 17.70 -5.71 -20.32
CA ALA A 227 19.03 -5.65 -19.71
C ALA A 227 20.14 -5.53 -20.77
N LYS A 228 19.97 -6.16 -21.94
CA LYS A 228 20.95 -6.15 -23.02
C LYS A 228 20.98 -4.87 -23.86
N LEU A 229 19.93 -4.05 -23.80
CA LEU A 229 19.79 -2.90 -24.70
C LEU A 229 20.67 -1.71 -24.30
N VAL A 230 21.30 -1.74 -23.12
CA VAL A 230 21.89 -0.53 -22.53
C VAL A 230 23.35 -0.70 -22.04
N GLY A 231 23.93 -1.90 -22.14
CA GLY A 231 25.37 -2.13 -21.89
C GLY A 231 25.85 -2.01 -20.43
N SER A 232 25.01 -1.54 -19.50
CA SER A 232 25.32 -1.43 -18.07
C SER A 232 25.05 -2.73 -17.29
N GLU A 233 25.85 -2.99 -16.25
CA GLU A 233 25.56 -4.06 -15.30
C GLU A 233 24.28 -3.77 -14.48
N LEU A 234 23.57 -4.83 -14.09
CA LEU A 234 22.41 -4.73 -13.22
C LEU A 234 22.81 -4.87 -11.75
N ASP A 235 22.24 -4.02 -10.91
CA ASP A 235 22.33 -4.12 -9.45
C ASP A 235 21.19 -4.93 -8.84
N ALA A 236 20.01 -4.88 -9.46
CA ALA A 236 18.84 -5.65 -9.00
C ALA A 236 17.84 -5.96 -10.12
N VAL A 237 17.17 -7.10 -9.99
CA VAL A 237 15.90 -7.41 -10.67
C VAL A 237 14.81 -7.48 -9.62
N GLU A 238 13.75 -6.69 -9.80
CA GLU A 238 12.64 -6.60 -8.85
C GLU A 238 11.33 -6.93 -9.56
N VAL A 239 10.48 -7.68 -8.87
CA VAL A 239 9.13 -8.01 -9.34
C VAL A 239 8.15 -7.62 -8.24
N SER A 240 7.23 -6.71 -8.56
CA SER A 240 6.21 -6.22 -7.64
C SER A 240 4.81 -6.55 -8.13
N MET A 241 3.98 -7.10 -7.26
CA MET A 241 2.58 -7.41 -7.59
C MET A 241 1.73 -7.50 -6.32
N GLU A 242 0.42 -7.28 -6.46
CA GLU A 242 -0.55 -7.50 -5.38
C GLU A 242 -1.08 -8.93 -5.43
N LEU A 243 -0.99 -9.66 -4.31
CA LEU A 243 -1.47 -11.04 -4.22
C LEU A 243 -1.96 -11.43 -2.81
N SER A 244 -2.77 -12.47 -2.74
CA SER A 244 -3.22 -13.11 -1.49
C SER A 244 -3.36 -14.62 -1.69
N SER A 245 -3.72 -15.35 -0.63
CA SER A 245 -4.18 -16.73 -0.80
C SER A 245 -5.60 -16.74 -1.37
N GLU A 246 -6.10 -17.92 -1.72
CA GLU A 246 -7.40 -18.13 -2.34
C GLU A 246 -8.19 -19.21 -1.60
N VAL A 247 -9.44 -18.89 -1.28
CA VAL A 247 -10.39 -19.87 -0.78
C VAL A 247 -11.79 -19.51 -1.27
N PRO A 248 -12.67 -20.48 -1.57
CA PRO A 248 -14.06 -20.19 -1.87
C PRO A 248 -14.71 -19.32 -0.80
N GLY A 249 -15.15 -18.13 -1.19
CA GLY A 249 -15.50 -17.08 -0.24
C GLY A 249 -14.27 -16.23 0.06
N THR A 250 -13.97 -16.03 1.34
CA THR A 250 -12.72 -15.42 1.84
C THR A 250 -12.48 -15.88 3.28
N SER A 251 -11.22 -15.98 3.69
CA SER A 251 -10.83 -16.28 5.07
C SER A 251 -9.52 -15.56 5.40
N PRO A 252 -9.49 -14.69 6.44
CA PRO A 252 -8.27 -13.98 6.83
C PRO A 252 -7.20 -14.91 7.44
N ASP A 253 -7.56 -16.14 7.79
CA ASP A 253 -6.66 -17.19 8.28
C ASP A 253 -6.77 -18.38 7.31
N TRP A 254 -6.01 -18.29 6.22
CA TRP A 254 -5.94 -19.32 5.18
C TRP A 254 -4.56 -19.23 4.51
N PRO A 255 -3.53 -19.79 5.13
CA PRO A 255 -2.17 -19.57 4.66
C PRO A 255 -1.93 -20.24 3.31
N SER A 256 -1.13 -19.59 2.45
CA SER A 256 -0.69 -20.17 1.17
C SER A 256 0.77 -19.85 0.87
N ASP A 257 1.57 -20.88 0.61
CA ASP A 257 2.98 -20.76 0.22
C ASP A 257 3.09 -20.50 -1.28
N ILE A 258 3.23 -19.23 -1.64
CA ILE A 258 3.26 -18.78 -3.03
C ILE A 258 4.71 -18.66 -3.48
N SER A 259 5.12 -19.52 -4.40
CA SER A 259 6.48 -19.64 -4.91
C SER A 259 6.69 -18.79 -6.15
N VAL A 260 7.83 -18.09 -6.20
CA VAL A 260 8.24 -17.30 -7.38
C VAL A 260 9.57 -17.81 -7.92
N SER A 261 9.67 -17.91 -9.24
CA SER A 261 10.93 -18.20 -9.94
C SER A 261 11.14 -17.26 -11.12
N ILE A 262 12.40 -16.97 -11.41
CA ILE A 262 12.82 -16.17 -12.56
C ILE A 262 13.76 -17.01 -13.44
N ASN A 263 13.46 -17.09 -14.73
CA ASN A 263 14.18 -17.92 -15.71
C ASN A 263 14.27 -19.41 -15.34
N GLY A 264 13.38 -19.90 -14.48
CA GLY A 264 13.40 -21.25 -13.94
C GLY A 264 14.22 -21.40 -12.67
N CYS A 265 14.88 -20.34 -12.19
CA CYS A 265 15.58 -20.32 -10.92
C CYS A 265 14.61 -19.99 -9.77
N PRO A 266 14.37 -20.90 -8.81
CA PRO A 266 13.42 -20.70 -7.72
C PRO A 266 13.95 -19.70 -6.71
N LEU A 267 13.31 -18.54 -6.60
CA LEU A 267 13.71 -17.51 -5.64
C LEU A 267 13.34 -17.90 -4.22
N GLY A 268 12.19 -18.57 -4.06
CA GLY A 268 11.62 -18.97 -2.78
C GLY A 268 10.12 -18.70 -2.69
N ALA A 269 9.52 -19.09 -1.57
CA ALA A 269 8.10 -18.90 -1.31
C ALA A 269 7.85 -17.78 -0.30
N TRP A 270 6.77 -17.03 -0.51
CA TRP A 270 6.18 -16.17 0.49
C TRP A 270 4.86 -16.79 0.95
N THR A 271 4.70 -16.96 2.27
CA THR A 271 3.44 -17.44 2.83
C THR A 271 2.48 -16.27 3.01
N SER A 272 1.46 -16.19 2.15
CA SER A 272 0.30 -15.32 2.39
C SER A 272 -0.44 -15.79 3.64
N PRO A 273 -0.91 -14.91 4.53
CA PRO A 273 -1.62 -15.34 5.73
C PRO A 273 -3.12 -15.64 5.48
N GLY A 274 -3.72 -15.06 4.43
CA GLY A 274 -5.16 -15.22 4.19
C GLY A 274 -5.67 -14.55 2.91
N ASP A 275 -6.96 -14.76 2.68
CA ASP A 275 -7.77 -14.21 1.59
C ASP A 275 -8.72 -13.14 2.14
N TYR A 276 -8.68 -11.94 1.56
CA TYR A 276 -9.28 -10.77 2.15
C TYR A 276 -10.55 -10.33 1.41
N GLY A 277 -11.69 -10.43 2.10
CA GLY A 277 -13.01 -9.98 1.62
C GLY A 277 -13.81 -9.20 2.66
N ASP A 278 -13.18 -8.81 3.76
CA ASP A 278 -13.79 -8.07 4.87
C ASP A 278 -14.31 -6.68 4.46
N LYS A 279 -13.70 -6.08 3.44
CA LYS A 279 -14.06 -4.80 2.85
C LYS A 279 -13.77 -4.82 1.36
N ARG A 280 -14.45 -3.95 0.61
CA ARG A 280 -14.16 -3.74 -0.81
C ARG A 280 -12.78 -3.16 -1.00
N GLY A 281 -12.01 -3.75 -1.92
CA GLY A 281 -10.73 -3.20 -2.37
C GLY A 281 -10.90 -1.84 -3.02
N LEU A 282 -9.87 -1.01 -2.98
CA LEU A 282 -9.94 0.37 -3.48
C LEU A 282 -10.36 0.45 -4.96
N TYR A 283 -9.85 -0.45 -5.79
CA TYR A 283 -10.10 -0.51 -7.22
C TYR A 283 -11.08 -1.63 -7.61
N THR A 284 -11.40 -2.53 -6.67
CA THR A 284 -12.27 -3.68 -6.91
C THR A 284 -13.68 -3.28 -7.37
N PRO A 285 -14.12 -3.69 -8.58
CA PRO A 285 -15.38 -3.27 -9.18
C PRO A 285 -16.61 -3.61 -8.33
N ARG A 286 -17.63 -2.74 -8.38
CA ARG A 286 -18.86 -2.89 -7.56
C ARG A 286 -19.67 -4.15 -7.87
N TRP A 287 -19.60 -4.65 -9.09
CA TRP A 287 -20.32 -5.85 -9.49
C TRP A 287 -19.72 -7.11 -8.85
N TRP A 288 -18.44 -7.08 -8.48
CA TRP A 288 -17.79 -8.18 -7.77
C TRP A 288 -18.34 -8.27 -6.35
N ALA A 289 -18.83 -9.47 -6.00
CA ALA A 289 -19.48 -9.71 -4.72
C ALA A 289 -18.48 -9.55 -3.57
N LEU A 290 -18.91 -8.94 -2.47
CA LEU A 290 -18.07 -8.74 -1.28
C LEU A 290 -17.59 -10.06 -0.64
N ARG A 291 -18.25 -11.17 -0.98
CA ARG A 291 -17.85 -12.50 -0.49
C ARG A 291 -16.63 -13.06 -1.23
N GLY A 292 -16.28 -12.55 -2.41
CA GLY A 292 -15.07 -12.96 -3.12
C GLY A 292 -13.88 -12.11 -2.75
N SER A 293 -12.68 -12.55 -3.10
CA SER A 293 -11.40 -11.88 -2.81
C SER A 293 -11.42 -10.42 -3.31
N GLN A 294 -11.19 -9.49 -2.40
CA GLN A 294 -11.32 -8.05 -2.65
C GLN A 294 -9.99 -7.35 -2.83
N TYR A 295 -8.92 -7.83 -2.21
CA TYR A 295 -7.58 -7.24 -2.29
C TYR A 295 -6.53 -8.22 -1.77
N GLY A 296 -5.26 -7.87 -1.96
CA GLY A 296 -4.11 -8.61 -1.47
C GLY A 296 -3.08 -7.72 -0.78
N MET A 297 -1.90 -8.29 -0.56
CA MET A 297 -0.71 -7.57 -0.10
C MET A 297 0.16 -7.26 -1.30
N LEU A 298 0.66 -6.02 -1.40
CA LEU A 298 1.69 -5.68 -2.36
C LEU A 298 3.01 -6.28 -1.87
N LYS A 299 3.59 -7.18 -2.66
CA LYS A 299 4.85 -7.85 -2.35
C LYS A 299 5.87 -7.54 -3.43
N THR A 300 7.13 -7.39 -3.02
CA THR A 300 8.23 -7.20 -3.95
C THR A 300 9.30 -8.26 -3.74
N TRP A 301 9.50 -9.09 -4.76
CA TRP A 301 10.65 -9.98 -4.85
C TRP A 301 11.81 -9.20 -5.46
N SER A 302 12.99 -9.28 -4.87
CA SER A 302 14.21 -8.69 -5.44
C SER A 302 15.33 -9.70 -5.48
N VAL A 303 16.10 -9.69 -6.57
CA VAL A 303 17.31 -10.50 -6.75
C VAL A 303 18.47 -9.55 -6.97
N THR A 304 19.52 -9.67 -6.14
CA THR A 304 20.72 -8.83 -6.20
C THR A 304 21.97 -9.70 -6.30
N ARG A 305 23.15 -9.07 -6.29
CA ARG A 305 24.42 -9.80 -6.16
C ARG A 305 24.56 -10.54 -4.81
N MET A 306 23.74 -10.21 -3.80
CA MET A 306 23.83 -10.77 -2.44
C MET A 306 22.84 -11.91 -2.16
N GLY A 307 21.82 -12.09 -2.99
CA GLY A 307 20.77 -13.10 -2.80
C GLY A 307 19.41 -12.63 -3.28
N SER A 308 18.37 -13.38 -2.90
CA SER A 308 16.97 -13.08 -3.22
C SER A 308 16.18 -12.74 -1.98
N PHE A 309 15.25 -11.78 -2.10
CA PHE A 309 14.52 -11.18 -0.99
C PHE A 309 13.03 -11.02 -1.31
N VAL A 310 12.20 -11.01 -0.27
CA VAL A 310 10.81 -10.53 -0.32
C VAL A 310 10.68 -9.39 0.68
N ASP A 311 10.33 -8.19 0.20
CA ASP A 311 10.27 -6.97 1.01
C ASP A 311 11.54 -6.75 1.86
N GLY A 312 12.69 -7.06 1.27
CA GLY A 312 14.02 -6.97 1.87
C GLY A 312 14.36 -8.07 2.88
N LEU A 313 13.47 -9.03 3.15
CA LEU A 313 13.80 -10.24 3.93
C LEU A 313 14.40 -11.28 2.99
N ARG A 314 15.62 -11.75 3.27
CA ARG A 314 16.30 -12.75 2.43
C ARG A 314 15.51 -14.07 2.49
N ILE A 315 15.21 -14.64 1.32
CA ILE A 315 14.47 -15.89 1.16
C ILE A 315 15.30 -17.01 0.53
N SER A 316 16.36 -16.66 -0.21
CA SER A 316 17.32 -17.64 -0.74
C SER A 316 18.66 -16.98 -1.10
N ASP A 317 19.61 -17.84 -1.48
CA ASP A 317 20.94 -17.46 -1.92
C ASP A 317 21.03 -17.22 -3.44
N VAL A 318 19.92 -17.34 -4.17
CA VAL A 318 19.86 -17.08 -5.61
C VAL A 318 20.23 -15.63 -5.88
N THR A 319 21.21 -15.42 -6.74
CA THR A 319 21.76 -14.12 -7.11
C THR A 319 21.48 -13.77 -8.57
N LEU A 320 21.81 -12.54 -8.97
CA LEU A 320 21.74 -12.11 -10.38
C LEU A 320 22.56 -12.99 -11.34
N ALA A 321 23.67 -13.56 -10.87
CA ALA A 321 24.49 -14.46 -11.68
C ALA A 321 23.74 -15.76 -12.02
N ASP A 322 22.93 -16.27 -11.09
CA ASP A 322 22.17 -17.51 -11.26
C ASP A 322 20.98 -17.34 -12.22
N LEU A 323 20.49 -16.11 -12.41
CA LEU A 323 19.37 -15.83 -13.33
C LEU A 323 19.78 -15.88 -14.81
N ASP A 324 21.09 -15.87 -15.07
CA ASP A 324 21.71 -15.92 -16.41
C ASP A 324 21.02 -15.02 -17.45
N LEU A 325 20.71 -13.78 -17.05
CA LEU A 325 19.94 -12.84 -17.86
C LEU A 325 20.60 -12.57 -19.22
N THR A 326 21.92 -12.71 -19.32
CA THR A 326 22.66 -12.50 -20.57
C THR A 326 22.48 -13.64 -21.59
N GLN A 327 22.09 -14.84 -21.18
CA GLN A 327 21.81 -15.94 -22.12
C GLN A 327 20.35 -15.96 -22.58
N HIS A 328 19.46 -15.26 -21.88
CA HIS A 328 18.04 -15.22 -22.23
C HIS A 328 17.65 -14.00 -23.07
N ARG A 329 16.70 -14.18 -24.00
CA ARG A 329 16.07 -13.08 -24.77
C ARG A 329 14.90 -12.42 -24.04
N SER A 330 14.38 -13.08 -23.00
CA SER A 330 13.24 -12.66 -22.21
C SER A 330 13.43 -13.08 -20.76
N ILE A 331 12.81 -12.36 -19.83
CA ILE A 331 12.78 -12.71 -18.41
C ILE A 331 11.49 -13.48 -18.15
N ARG A 332 11.58 -14.77 -17.82
CA ARG A 332 10.41 -15.62 -17.51
C ARG A 332 10.13 -15.56 -16.03
N LEU A 333 9.02 -14.96 -15.63
CA LEU A 333 8.54 -14.95 -14.26
C LEU A 333 7.47 -16.04 -14.11
N ARG A 334 7.65 -16.96 -13.17
CA ARG A 334 6.61 -17.94 -12.82
C ARG A 334 6.15 -17.72 -11.38
N ILE A 335 4.83 -17.73 -11.20
CA ILE A 335 4.14 -17.66 -9.92
C ILE A 335 3.39 -18.98 -9.75
N GLU A 336 3.64 -19.67 -8.66
CA GLU A 336 3.24 -21.07 -8.48
C GLU A 336 2.74 -21.32 -7.05
N VAL A 337 1.70 -22.14 -6.95
CA VAL A 337 1.30 -22.80 -5.69
C VAL A 337 1.49 -24.30 -5.89
N LYS A 338 2.52 -24.84 -5.24
CA LYS A 338 2.90 -26.25 -5.35
C LYS A 338 1.89 -27.12 -4.62
N GLU A 339 1.57 -28.27 -5.20
CA GLU A 339 0.63 -29.24 -4.60
C GLU A 339 1.19 -29.81 -3.28
N GLU A 340 2.50 -29.98 -3.22
CA GLU A 340 3.27 -30.46 -2.07
C GLU A 340 3.72 -29.34 -1.10
N ALA A 341 3.26 -28.11 -1.31
CA ALA A 341 3.55 -27.02 -0.38
C ALA A 341 3.04 -27.34 1.03
N ARG A 342 3.67 -26.75 2.06
CA ARG A 342 3.23 -26.92 3.44
C ARG A 342 1.84 -26.31 3.64
N HIS A 343 1.56 -25.20 2.97
CA HIS A 343 0.26 -24.55 2.94
C HIS A 343 -0.17 -24.34 1.47
N PRO A 344 -0.88 -25.29 0.84
CA PRO A 344 -1.34 -25.15 -0.55
C PRO A 344 -2.68 -24.39 -0.62
N GLY A 345 -2.70 -23.15 -0.14
CA GLY A 345 -3.90 -22.34 0.04
C GLY A 345 -4.29 -21.48 -1.17
N GLY A 346 -3.89 -21.86 -2.38
CA GLY A 346 -4.19 -21.11 -3.61
C GLY A 346 -3.58 -19.70 -3.70
N VAL A 347 -3.86 -19.02 -4.79
CA VAL A 347 -3.37 -17.66 -5.03
C VAL A 347 -4.41 -16.83 -5.77
N ASN A 348 -4.57 -15.59 -5.31
CA ASN A 348 -5.18 -14.50 -6.07
C ASN A 348 -4.06 -13.55 -6.54
N ILE A 349 -4.06 -13.16 -7.81
CA ILE A 349 -3.16 -12.13 -8.35
C ILE A 349 -4.01 -10.96 -8.86
N PHE A 350 -3.79 -9.80 -8.26
CA PHE A 350 -4.52 -8.57 -8.57
C PHE A 350 -3.70 -7.70 -9.53
N GLY A 351 -4.37 -7.23 -10.58
CA GLY A 351 -3.85 -6.33 -11.59
C GLY A 351 -4.60 -5.00 -11.60
N ARG A 352 -4.28 -4.18 -12.59
CA ARG A 352 -4.86 -2.83 -12.72
C ARG A 352 -6.39 -2.89 -12.80
N GLY A 353 -7.08 -2.09 -12.00
CA GLY A 353 -8.55 -2.09 -11.91
C GLY A 353 -9.14 -3.13 -10.96
N PHE A 354 -8.33 -3.79 -10.12
CA PHE A 354 -8.76 -4.68 -9.04
C PHE A 354 -7.83 -4.55 -7.84
N GLY A 355 -8.30 -4.92 -6.64
CA GLY A 355 -7.48 -4.88 -5.43
C GLY A 355 -7.31 -3.48 -4.82
N ASN A 356 -6.20 -3.28 -4.12
CA ASN A 356 -5.84 -2.01 -3.47
C ASN A 356 -4.77 -1.22 -4.22
N TYR A 357 -4.10 -1.82 -5.21
CA TYR A 357 -3.03 -1.17 -5.96
C TYR A 357 -3.38 -1.18 -7.45
N ASP A 358 -3.53 0.01 -8.05
CA ASP A 358 -3.87 0.13 -9.49
C ASP A 358 -2.65 -0.11 -10.39
N GLN A 359 -2.04 -1.28 -10.28
CA GLN A 359 -0.91 -1.70 -11.09
C GLN A 359 -1.01 -3.15 -11.51
N ASN A 360 -0.33 -3.47 -12.61
CA ASN A 360 -0.12 -4.83 -13.06
C ASN A 360 1.14 -5.42 -12.41
N ILE A 361 1.56 -6.61 -12.83
CA ILE A 361 2.84 -7.18 -12.39
C ILE A 361 3.96 -6.30 -12.94
N LEU A 362 4.72 -5.66 -12.06
CA LEU A 362 5.78 -4.74 -12.42
C LEU A 362 7.14 -5.46 -12.32
N LEU A 363 7.85 -5.56 -13.45
CA LEU A 363 9.26 -5.92 -13.47
C LEU A 363 10.09 -4.65 -13.54
N ARG A 364 11.04 -4.51 -12.63
CA ARG A 364 11.99 -3.40 -12.56
C ARG A 364 13.41 -3.92 -12.62
N LEU A 365 14.20 -3.37 -13.54
CA LEU A 365 15.64 -3.62 -13.64
C LEU A 365 16.36 -2.37 -13.15
N ARG A 366 17.12 -2.50 -12.05
CA ARG A 366 17.99 -1.42 -11.55
C ARG A 366 19.40 -1.62 -12.08
N ARG A 367 19.95 -0.56 -12.69
CA ARG A 367 21.32 -0.54 -13.21
C ARG A 367 22.27 -0.03 -12.13
N SER A 368 23.53 -0.46 -12.24
CA SER A 368 24.62 0.23 -11.55
C SER A 368 24.75 1.65 -12.09
N ALA A 369 24.84 2.63 -11.19
CA ALA A 369 25.04 4.04 -11.51
C ALA A 369 26.43 4.32 -12.13
#